data_AF-A0A3R6UL22-F1
#
_entry.id   AF-A0A3R6UL22-F1
#
_cell.length_a   1.000
_cell.length_b   1.000
_cell.length_c   1.000
_cell.angle_alpha   90.00
_cell.angle_beta   90.00
_cell.angle_gamma   90.00
#
_symmetry.space_group_name_H-M   'P 1'
#
loop_
_entity.id
_entity.type
_entity.pdbx_description
1 polymer ?
#
loop_
_entity_poly.entity_id
_entity_poly.type
_entity_poly.pdbx_seq_one_letter_code
_entity_poly.pdbx_strand_id
1 'polypeptide(L)'
;MKDLRFDDLYSPEYYMDVPGNDGRIAIKKFNDARDTMAMAHFSLSYIEDIPSDESGKNFAKTLHIRHAIEDLNNSFDLLLQIPWFYYRIWVEFNRGASLQTRQLKNKNEIIRNTQDWVLLAERDCEYRKVMAYLQTTSNPLEAKINSFFSVYIEGTSKLFTVRSLCNALKHNHALSFEELYEPYDFWLNINGKKINLRDEHIEVGFKQKIYEKDNTDIEVGEIKYDYTDDFSIDYEYAQGEIFRYEDCTDEKYRFKIHDVYKECCEYFDALVDLFEEVYNQIHPQISLLPTLVGENGKPNIKSSEDSISMNDYFTVV
;
A
#
# COMPACT_ATOMS: atom_id res chain seq x y z
N MET A 1 -5.34 16.30 -3.14
CA MET A 1 -6.01 15.24 -2.37
C MET A 1 -7.32 15.78 -1.85
N LYS A 2 -8.37 14.95 -1.81
CA LYS A 2 -9.69 15.27 -1.26
C LYS A 2 -9.64 15.34 0.27
N ASP A 3 -10.47 16.18 0.86
CA ASP A 3 -10.62 16.19 2.31
C ASP A 3 -11.42 14.96 2.75
N LEU A 4 -10.86 14.19 3.68
CA LEU A 4 -11.59 13.12 4.35
C LEU A 4 -12.56 13.75 5.35
N ARG A 5 -13.85 13.44 5.23
CA ARG A 5 -14.84 14.02 6.13
C ARG A 5 -14.76 13.38 7.52
N PHE A 6 -14.62 14.23 8.54
CA PHE A 6 -14.58 13.81 9.95
C PHE A 6 -15.92 13.98 10.67
N ASP A 7 -16.87 14.68 10.07
CA ASP A 7 -18.07 15.13 10.76
C ASP A 7 -19.09 14.00 10.95
N ASP A 8 -19.57 13.87 12.19
CA ASP A 8 -20.66 13.00 12.62
C ASP A 8 -20.36 11.48 12.71
N LEU A 9 -19.09 11.08 12.66
CA LEU A 9 -18.64 9.73 13.03
C LEU A 9 -17.99 9.71 14.41
N TYR A 10 -18.67 9.10 15.37
CA TYR A 10 -18.25 9.05 16.78
C TYR A 10 -17.70 7.67 17.15
N SER A 11 -17.17 7.57 18.38
CA SER A 11 -16.73 6.29 18.94
C SER A 11 -17.91 5.31 19.11
N PRO A 12 -17.69 3.98 19.03
CA PRO A 12 -18.75 2.97 19.05
C PRO A 12 -19.69 2.99 20.26
N GLU A 13 -19.28 3.52 21.41
CA GLU A 13 -20.10 3.68 22.62
C GLU A 13 -21.28 4.64 22.46
N TYR A 14 -21.23 5.55 21.48
CA TYR A 14 -22.30 6.50 21.22
C TYR A 14 -23.43 5.94 20.36
N TYR A 15 -23.28 4.71 19.86
CA TYR A 15 -24.24 4.10 18.94
C TYR A 15 -25.00 2.95 19.57
N MET A 16 -26.24 2.78 19.15
CA MET A 16 -27.02 1.57 19.45
C MET A 16 -26.54 0.40 18.60
N ASP A 17 -26.70 -0.81 19.12
CA ASP A 17 -26.61 -2.00 18.28
C ASP A 17 -28.00 -2.36 17.75
N VAL A 18 -28.10 -2.73 16.48
CA VAL A 18 -29.37 -3.04 15.81
C VAL A 18 -29.55 -4.56 15.78
N PRO A 19 -30.66 -5.12 16.30
CA PRO A 19 -30.90 -6.56 16.19
C PRO A 19 -30.83 -7.03 14.73
N GLY A 20 -30.04 -8.07 14.49
CA GLY A 20 -29.77 -8.60 13.14
C GLY A 20 -28.46 -8.12 12.52
N ASN A 21 -27.92 -6.99 12.98
CA ASN A 21 -26.68 -6.39 12.46
C ASN A 21 -25.62 -6.26 13.57
N ASP A 22 -24.35 -6.06 13.21
CA ASP A 22 -23.30 -5.69 14.18
C ASP A 22 -22.89 -4.22 13.96
N GLY A 23 -23.82 -3.32 14.28
CA GLY A 23 -23.71 -1.88 13.96
C GLY A 23 -22.56 -1.20 14.69
N ARG A 24 -22.40 -1.45 15.99
CA ARG A 24 -21.31 -0.84 16.76
C ARG A 24 -19.93 -1.31 16.29
N ILE A 25 -19.82 -2.55 15.83
CA ILE A 25 -18.56 -3.06 15.25
C ILE A 25 -18.31 -2.40 13.89
N ALA A 26 -19.33 -2.25 13.05
CA ALA A 26 -19.20 -1.50 11.81
C ALA A 26 -18.75 -0.05 12.04
N ILE A 27 -19.27 0.64 13.06
CA ILE A 27 -18.79 1.98 13.46
C ILE A 27 -17.32 1.95 13.88
N LYS A 28 -16.89 0.93 14.63
CA LYS A 28 -15.46 0.76 14.94
C LYS A 28 -14.65 0.67 13.64
N LYS A 29 -15.13 -0.07 12.64
CA LYS A 29 -14.46 -0.21 11.34
C LYS A 29 -14.45 1.05 10.50
N PHE A 30 -15.51 1.86 10.55
CA PHE A 30 -15.47 3.21 9.98
C PHE A 30 -14.38 4.06 10.62
N ASN A 31 -14.26 4.05 11.96
CA ASN A 31 -13.20 4.78 12.66
C ASN A 31 -11.80 4.25 12.31
N ASP A 32 -11.61 2.92 12.34
CA ASP A 32 -10.34 2.27 11.97
C ASP A 32 -9.91 2.70 10.54
N ALA A 33 -10.84 2.68 9.57
CA ALA A 33 -10.58 3.07 8.19
C ALA A 33 -10.25 4.56 8.07
N ARG A 34 -11.06 5.44 8.70
CA ARG A 34 -10.85 6.89 8.70
C ARG A 34 -9.48 7.26 9.26
N ASP A 35 -9.13 6.69 10.41
CA ASP A 35 -7.88 7.04 11.10
C ASP A 35 -6.67 6.55 10.30
N THR A 36 -6.75 5.37 9.69
CA THR A 36 -5.70 4.85 8.79
C THR A 36 -5.53 5.73 7.55
N MET A 37 -6.65 6.13 6.91
CA MET A 37 -6.63 7.06 5.78
C MET A 37 -6.05 8.43 6.17
N ALA A 38 -6.34 8.93 7.37
CA ALA A 38 -5.78 10.18 7.87
C ALA A 38 -4.25 10.10 8.05
N MET A 39 -3.72 8.96 8.50
CA MET A 39 -2.26 8.73 8.59
C MET A 39 -1.59 8.68 7.22
N ALA A 40 -2.23 8.05 6.24
CA ALA A 40 -1.78 8.09 4.86
C ALA A 40 -1.76 9.53 4.32
N HIS A 41 -2.85 10.28 4.49
CA HIS A 41 -2.95 11.69 4.07
C HIS A 41 -1.87 12.55 4.72
N PHE A 42 -1.66 12.39 6.03
CA PHE A 42 -0.61 13.09 6.76
C PHE A 42 0.77 12.78 6.16
N SER A 43 1.10 11.50 5.93
CA SER A 43 2.36 11.11 5.31
C SER A 43 2.53 11.72 3.91
N LEU A 44 1.47 11.75 3.11
CA LEU A 44 1.50 12.34 1.77
C LEU A 44 1.67 13.86 1.80
N SER A 45 1.18 14.55 2.83
CA SER A 45 1.29 16.01 2.93
C SER A 45 2.71 16.55 3.10
N TYR A 46 3.67 15.71 3.51
CA TYR A 46 5.10 16.08 3.63
C TYR A 46 5.90 15.86 2.34
N ILE A 47 5.24 15.38 1.28
CA ILE A 47 5.90 15.12 0.01
C ILE A 47 5.61 16.29 -0.92
N GLU A 48 6.63 17.10 -1.19
CA GLU A 48 6.58 18.01 -2.32
C GLU A 48 6.55 17.20 -3.62
N ASP A 49 5.68 17.60 -4.55
CA ASP A 49 5.45 16.91 -5.83
C ASP A 49 6.67 16.92 -6.78
N ILE A 50 7.73 17.66 -6.42
CA ILE A 50 8.94 17.82 -7.22
C ILE A 50 10.13 17.19 -6.47
N PRO A 51 10.96 16.35 -7.13
CA PRO A 51 12.23 15.88 -6.60
C PRO A 51 13.14 17.01 -6.13
N SER A 52 13.88 16.80 -5.04
CA SER A 52 14.89 17.74 -4.59
C SER A 52 16.26 17.40 -5.17
N ASP A 53 17.10 18.40 -5.41
CA ASP A 53 18.53 18.18 -5.70
C ASP A 53 19.30 17.66 -4.45
N GLU A 54 18.70 17.75 -3.27
CA GLU A 54 19.28 17.23 -2.03
C GLU A 54 18.85 15.78 -1.77
N SER A 55 19.81 14.84 -1.89
CA SER A 55 19.60 13.40 -1.63
C SER A 55 18.92 13.12 -0.27
N GLY A 56 19.28 13.86 0.78
CA GLY A 56 18.65 13.71 2.10
C GLY A 56 17.14 14.03 2.12
N LYS A 57 16.70 15.01 1.33
CA LYS A 57 15.27 15.33 1.18
C LYS A 57 14.54 14.26 0.39
N ASN A 58 15.15 13.74 -0.68
CA ASN A 58 14.58 12.62 -1.43
C ASN A 58 14.46 11.36 -0.54
N PHE A 59 15.47 11.09 0.30
CA PHE A 59 15.42 10.00 1.26
C PHE A 59 14.25 10.15 2.23
N ALA A 60 14.05 11.33 2.82
CA ALA A 60 12.90 11.61 3.67
C ALA A 60 11.56 11.42 2.94
N LYS A 61 11.44 11.91 1.69
CA LYS A 61 10.25 11.71 0.84
C LYS A 61 9.94 10.22 0.66
N THR A 62 10.95 9.38 0.40
CA THR A 62 10.73 7.93 0.25
C THR A 62 10.24 7.26 1.55
N LEU A 63 10.67 7.72 2.72
CA LEU A 63 10.15 7.21 4.00
C LEU A 63 8.65 7.54 4.17
N HIS A 64 8.26 8.77 3.88
CA HIS A 64 6.86 9.18 3.92
C HIS A 64 5.99 8.42 2.90
N ILE A 65 6.51 8.21 1.67
CA ILE A 65 5.84 7.38 0.65
C ILE A 65 5.61 5.96 1.16
N ARG A 66 6.62 5.34 1.80
CA ARG A 66 6.49 3.98 2.31
C ARG A 66 5.38 3.85 3.35
N HIS A 67 5.32 4.75 4.32
CA HIS A 67 4.25 4.77 5.31
C HIS A 67 2.87 4.97 4.65
N ALA A 68 2.77 5.92 3.71
CA ALA A 68 1.54 6.14 2.97
C ALA A 68 1.08 4.88 2.21
N ILE A 69 1.98 4.18 1.52
CA ILE A 69 1.66 2.95 0.78
C ILE A 69 1.07 1.88 1.73
N GLU A 70 1.67 1.68 2.89
CA GLU A 70 1.22 0.69 3.88
C GLU A 70 -0.18 1.03 4.41
N ASP A 71 -0.41 2.28 4.80
CA ASP A 71 -1.69 2.75 5.33
C ASP A 71 -2.80 2.74 4.27
N LEU A 72 -2.51 3.19 3.04
CA LEU A 72 -3.47 3.14 1.92
C LEU A 72 -3.86 1.70 1.58
N ASN A 73 -2.87 0.80 1.53
CA ASN A 73 -3.11 -0.61 1.27
C ASN A 73 -4.04 -1.24 2.31
N ASN A 74 -3.84 -0.92 3.59
CA ASN A 74 -4.66 -1.42 4.69
C ASN A 74 -6.07 -0.82 4.71
N SER A 75 -6.23 0.43 4.26
CA SER A 75 -7.50 1.16 4.28
C SER A 75 -8.59 0.47 3.46
N PHE A 76 -8.26 -0.10 2.30
CA PHE A 76 -9.25 -0.87 1.52
C PHE A 76 -9.74 -2.12 2.25
N ASP A 77 -8.83 -2.85 2.90
CA ASP A 77 -9.18 -4.07 3.64
C ASP A 77 -10.07 -3.72 4.86
N LEU A 78 -9.85 -2.57 5.50
CA LEU A 78 -10.71 -2.03 6.56
C LEU A 78 -12.09 -1.60 6.03
N LEU A 79 -12.15 -0.96 4.86
CA LEU A 79 -13.42 -0.60 4.22
C LEU A 79 -14.28 -1.83 3.93
N LEU A 80 -13.69 -2.94 3.50
CA LEU A 80 -14.41 -4.21 3.30
C LEU A 80 -14.97 -4.78 4.61
N GLN A 81 -14.30 -4.55 5.74
CA GLN A 81 -14.77 -5.03 7.05
C GLN A 81 -16.06 -4.33 7.51
N ILE A 82 -16.36 -3.13 7.02
CA ILE A 82 -17.56 -2.37 7.40
C ILE A 82 -18.85 -3.13 7.00
N PRO A 83 -19.11 -3.41 5.70
CA PRO A 83 -20.28 -4.22 5.30
C PRO A 83 -20.18 -5.66 5.83
N TRP A 84 -18.97 -6.21 5.96
CA TRP A 84 -18.75 -7.55 6.51
C TRP A 84 -19.35 -7.72 7.91
N PHE A 85 -19.11 -6.76 8.81
CA PHE A 85 -19.69 -6.77 10.15
C PHE A 85 -21.13 -6.28 10.15
N TYR A 86 -21.43 -5.17 9.47
CA TYR A 86 -22.77 -4.59 9.51
C TYR A 86 -23.84 -5.61 9.09
N TYR A 87 -23.65 -6.28 7.96
CA TYR A 87 -24.58 -7.29 7.44
C TYR A 87 -24.32 -8.71 7.98
N ARG A 88 -23.34 -8.88 8.87
CA ARG A 88 -22.89 -10.20 9.38
C ARG A 88 -22.58 -11.20 8.26
N ILE A 89 -21.91 -10.74 7.20
CA ILE A 89 -21.64 -11.53 5.99
C ILE A 89 -20.94 -12.85 6.33
N TRP A 90 -20.06 -12.86 7.34
CA TRP A 90 -19.37 -14.05 7.83
C TRP A 90 -20.30 -15.22 8.17
N VAL A 91 -21.55 -14.96 8.59
CA VAL A 91 -22.55 -15.98 8.91
C VAL A 91 -22.88 -16.83 7.68
N GLU A 92 -22.95 -16.22 6.49
CA GLU A 92 -23.33 -16.91 5.25
C GLU A 92 -22.28 -17.93 4.77
N PHE A 93 -21.10 -17.92 5.39
CA PHE A 93 -20.00 -18.84 5.10
C PHE A 93 -19.74 -19.85 6.22
N ASN A 94 -20.51 -19.81 7.31
CA ASN A 94 -20.48 -20.80 8.39
C ASN A 94 -21.23 -22.10 8.01
N ARG A 95 -21.22 -23.08 8.91
CA ARG A 95 -21.84 -24.40 8.67
C ARG A 95 -23.34 -24.29 8.44
N GLY A 96 -23.82 -24.88 7.34
CA GLY A 96 -25.23 -24.95 7.00
C GLY A 96 -25.80 -23.67 6.38
N ALA A 97 -24.96 -22.66 6.15
CA ALA A 97 -25.35 -21.40 5.54
C ALA A 97 -25.38 -21.47 4.01
N SER A 98 -26.05 -20.50 3.37
CA SER A 98 -26.41 -20.57 1.94
C SER A 98 -25.21 -20.40 0.99
N LEU A 99 -24.22 -19.59 1.40
CA LEU A 99 -23.02 -19.31 0.61
C LEU A 99 -21.82 -20.15 1.05
N GLN A 100 -22.03 -21.14 1.92
CA GLN A 100 -20.97 -22.02 2.38
C GLN A 100 -20.42 -22.85 1.21
N THR A 101 -19.14 -22.64 0.88
CA THR A 101 -18.44 -23.52 -0.06
C THR A 101 -18.00 -24.79 0.66
N ARG A 102 -18.11 -25.96 -0.01
CA ARG A 102 -17.65 -27.26 0.54
C ARG A 102 -16.12 -27.34 0.73
N GLN A 103 -15.38 -26.29 0.34
CA GLN A 103 -13.95 -26.18 0.59
C GLN A 103 -13.73 -25.71 2.03
N LEU A 104 -13.35 -26.64 2.90
CA LEU A 104 -13.01 -26.45 4.31
C LEU A 104 -11.81 -25.51 4.51
N LYS A 105 -11.98 -24.19 4.32
CA LYS A 105 -10.97 -23.18 4.71
C LYS A 105 -11.32 -22.37 5.95
N ASN A 106 -12.54 -22.43 6.46
CA ASN A 106 -12.83 -21.89 7.80
C ASN A 106 -12.32 -22.91 8.83
N LYS A 107 -11.07 -22.73 9.26
CA LYS A 107 -10.43 -23.60 10.25
C LYS A 107 -11.22 -23.70 11.57
N ASN A 108 -12.12 -22.73 11.83
CA ASN A 108 -13.09 -22.73 12.92
C ASN A 108 -14.41 -22.10 12.44
N GLU A 109 -15.54 -22.62 12.91
CA GLU A 109 -16.84 -21.94 12.81
C GLU A 109 -16.81 -20.68 13.68
N ILE A 110 -17.24 -19.53 13.14
CA ILE A 110 -17.30 -18.29 13.90
C ILE A 110 -18.58 -18.30 14.72
N ILE A 111 -18.46 -18.36 16.05
CA ILE A 111 -19.59 -18.32 16.97
C ILE A 111 -19.64 -16.94 17.62
N ARG A 112 -20.67 -16.15 17.29
CA ARG A 112 -20.87 -14.81 17.85
C ARG A 112 -20.90 -14.84 19.38
N ASN A 113 -20.37 -13.80 20.02
CA ASN A 113 -20.32 -13.63 21.47
C ASN A 113 -19.42 -14.64 22.21
N THR A 114 -18.61 -15.42 21.49
CA THR A 114 -17.53 -16.19 22.12
C THR A 114 -16.25 -15.36 22.20
N GLN A 115 -15.28 -15.77 23.01
CA GLN A 115 -14.01 -15.07 23.06
C GLN A 115 -13.37 -15.01 21.66
N ASP A 116 -12.82 -13.85 21.29
CA ASP A 116 -12.13 -13.59 20.01
C ASP A 116 -12.97 -13.73 18.73
N TRP A 117 -14.30 -13.84 18.82
CA TRP A 117 -15.15 -14.03 17.64
C TRP A 117 -14.99 -12.91 16.59
N VAL A 118 -14.79 -11.67 17.04
CA VAL A 118 -14.56 -10.51 16.16
C VAL A 118 -13.24 -10.65 15.42
N LEU A 119 -12.16 -11.00 16.11
CA LEU A 119 -10.84 -11.21 15.50
C LEU A 119 -10.89 -12.35 14.47
N LEU A 120 -11.59 -13.44 14.78
CA LEU A 120 -11.78 -14.54 13.84
C LEU A 120 -12.56 -14.09 12.59
N ALA A 121 -13.62 -13.30 12.78
CA ALA A 121 -14.38 -12.73 11.66
C ALA A 121 -13.55 -11.73 10.83
N GLU A 122 -12.74 -10.87 11.45
CA GLU A 122 -11.84 -9.94 10.74
C GLU A 122 -10.86 -10.70 9.84
N ARG A 123 -10.23 -11.75 10.38
CA ARG A 123 -9.25 -12.56 9.63
C ARG A 123 -9.86 -13.36 8.48
N ASP A 124 -11.16 -13.64 8.57
CA ASP A 124 -11.90 -14.39 7.56
C ASP A 124 -12.53 -13.49 6.47
N CYS A 125 -12.47 -12.17 6.65
CA CYS A 125 -12.98 -11.19 5.71
C CYS A 125 -12.13 -11.18 4.43
N GLU A 126 -12.75 -11.56 3.31
CA GLU A 126 -12.12 -11.59 2.00
C GLU A 126 -13.01 -10.87 0.99
N TYR A 127 -12.40 -10.11 0.06
CA TYR A 127 -13.08 -9.44 -1.04
C TYR A 127 -14.12 -10.35 -1.73
N ARG A 128 -13.71 -11.57 -2.11
CA ARG A 128 -14.59 -12.52 -2.81
C ARG A 128 -15.84 -12.89 -2.01
N LYS A 129 -15.74 -13.01 -0.69
CA LYS A 129 -16.87 -13.35 0.19
C LYS A 129 -17.83 -12.17 0.34
N VAL A 130 -17.27 -10.97 0.57
CA VAL A 130 -18.05 -9.73 0.62
C VAL A 130 -18.81 -9.54 -0.68
N MET A 131 -18.13 -9.65 -1.81
CA MET A 131 -18.74 -9.50 -3.13
C MET A 131 -19.81 -10.55 -3.44
N ALA A 132 -19.55 -11.83 -3.13
CA ALA A 132 -20.55 -12.89 -3.31
C ALA A 132 -21.84 -12.58 -2.53
N TYR A 133 -21.72 -12.11 -1.28
CA TYR A 133 -22.87 -11.72 -0.48
C TYR A 133 -23.59 -10.50 -1.07
N LEU A 134 -22.87 -9.43 -1.40
CA LEU A 134 -23.47 -8.21 -1.95
C LEU A 134 -24.21 -8.49 -3.27
N GLN A 135 -23.67 -9.38 -4.12
CA GLN A 135 -24.33 -9.83 -5.34
C GLN A 135 -25.62 -10.60 -5.05
N THR A 136 -25.59 -11.56 -4.12
CA THR A 136 -26.77 -12.38 -3.80
C THR A 136 -27.92 -11.57 -3.18
N THR A 137 -27.58 -10.45 -2.53
CA THR A 137 -28.55 -9.55 -1.88
C THR A 137 -28.91 -8.34 -2.74
N SER A 138 -28.37 -8.24 -3.97
CA SER A 138 -28.55 -7.08 -4.86
C SER A 138 -28.19 -5.76 -4.17
N ASN A 139 -27.15 -5.76 -3.34
CA ASN A 139 -26.75 -4.59 -2.57
C ASN A 139 -26.01 -3.58 -3.46
N PRO A 140 -26.35 -2.27 -3.41
CA PRO A 140 -25.76 -1.26 -4.29
C PRO A 140 -24.24 -1.05 -4.09
N LEU A 141 -23.68 -1.45 -2.95
CA LEU A 141 -22.22 -1.36 -2.71
C LEU A 141 -21.41 -2.29 -3.61
N GLU A 142 -22.03 -3.33 -4.17
CA GLU A 142 -21.40 -4.29 -5.06
C GLU A 142 -20.67 -3.60 -6.22
N ALA A 143 -21.39 -2.80 -7.01
CA ALA A 143 -20.82 -2.12 -8.17
C ALA A 143 -19.71 -1.13 -7.78
N LYS A 144 -19.86 -0.42 -6.65
CA LYS A 144 -18.91 0.58 -6.16
C LYS A 144 -17.59 -0.05 -5.72
N ILE A 145 -17.66 -1.09 -4.90
CA ILE A 145 -16.49 -1.83 -4.42
C ILE A 145 -15.79 -2.53 -5.58
N ASN A 146 -16.54 -3.15 -6.50
CA ASN A 146 -15.98 -3.82 -7.67
C ASN A 146 -15.28 -2.84 -8.61
N SER A 147 -15.88 -1.67 -8.87
CA SER A 147 -15.25 -0.63 -9.70
C SER A 147 -13.94 -0.14 -9.10
N PHE A 148 -13.89 0.08 -7.78
CA PHE A 148 -12.66 0.45 -7.11
C PHE A 148 -11.61 -0.66 -7.24
N PHE A 149 -11.99 -1.91 -6.97
CA PHE A 149 -11.10 -3.05 -7.01
C PHE A 149 -10.45 -3.24 -8.39
N SER A 150 -11.23 -3.21 -9.47
CA SER A 150 -10.69 -3.40 -10.83
C SER A 150 -9.70 -2.30 -11.22
N VAL A 151 -9.95 -1.04 -10.85
CA VAL A 151 -9.09 0.09 -11.25
C VAL A 151 -7.83 0.19 -10.38
N TYR A 152 -7.98 0.06 -9.07
CA TYR A 152 -6.93 0.43 -8.10
C TYR A 152 -6.26 -0.76 -7.42
N ILE A 153 -6.88 -1.95 -7.43
CA ILE A 153 -6.29 -3.17 -6.88
C ILE A 153 -5.73 -4.07 -7.98
N GLU A 154 -6.55 -4.43 -8.97
CA GLU A 154 -6.10 -5.23 -10.13
C GLU A 154 -5.27 -4.38 -11.09
N GLY A 155 -5.75 -3.18 -11.42
CA GLY A 155 -4.98 -2.15 -12.12
C GLY A 155 -4.30 -2.61 -13.40
N THR A 156 -5.00 -3.38 -14.25
CA THR A 156 -4.39 -4.09 -15.39
C THR A 156 -3.74 -3.18 -16.45
N SER A 157 -4.04 -1.88 -16.42
CA SER A 157 -3.47 -0.87 -17.33
C SER A 157 -2.41 0.03 -16.68
N LYS A 158 -2.17 -0.09 -15.37
CA LYS A 158 -1.18 0.71 -14.64
C LYS A 158 0.17 -0.02 -14.60
N LEU A 159 1.27 0.73 -14.60
CA LEU A 159 2.61 0.18 -14.42
C LEU A 159 2.75 -0.49 -13.04
N PHE A 160 2.18 0.16 -12.02
CA PHE A 160 2.08 -0.33 -10.66
C PHE A 160 0.82 0.23 -10.00
N THR A 161 0.38 -0.43 -8.93
CA THR A 161 -0.66 0.03 -8.01
C THR A 161 -0.12 0.10 -6.58
N VAL A 162 -0.79 0.83 -5.69
CA VAL A 162 -0.48 0.82 -4.24
C VAL A 162 -0.38 -0.61 -3.69
N ARG A 163 -1.26 -1.53 -4.11
CA ARG A 163 -1.22 -2.94 -3.69
C ARG A 163 0.05 -3.65 -4.16
N SER A 164 0.47 -3.43 -5.41
CA SER A 164 1.70 -4.02 -5.94
C SER A 164 2.96 -3.46 -5.25
N LEU A 165 2.97 -2.16 -4.94
CA LEU A 165 4.05 -1.48 -4.22
C LEU A 165 4.16 -2.00 -2.78
N CYS A 166 3.04 -2.16 -2.08
CA CYS A 166 3.02 -2.74 -0.74
C CYS A 166 3.50 -4.20 -0.74
N ASN A 167 3.11 -5.00 -1.75
CA ASN A 167 3.62 -6.35 -1.89
C ASN A 167 5.14 -6.36 -2.13
N ALA A 168 5.66 -5.46 -2.97
CA ALA A 168 7.11 -5.31 -3.17
C ALA A 168 7.82 -4.94 -1.86
N LEU A 169 7.30 -3.97 -1.10
CA LEU A 169 7.82 -3.63 0.23
C LEU A 169 7.84 -4.82 1.18
N LYS A 170 6.79 -5.64 1.18
CA LYS A 170 6.68 -6.83 2.04
C LYS A 170 7.70 -7.92 1.69
N HIS A 171 7.96 -8.15 0.40
CA HIS A 171 8.82 -9.24 -0.05
C HIS A 171 10.29 -8.84 -0.17
N ASN A 172 10.56 -7.61 -0.58
CA ASN A 172 11.92 -7.12 -0.85
C ASN A 172 12.44 -6.19 0.27
N HIS A 173 11.59 -5.80 1.23
CA HIS A 173 11.90 -4.85 2.30
C HIS A 173 12.28 -3.43 1.84
N ALA A 174 12.27 -3.16 0.54
CA ALA A 174 12.65 -1.89 -0.07
C ALA A 174 11.92 -1.63 -1.41
N LEU A 175 11.84 -0.35 -1.77
CA LEU A 175 11.55 0.13 -3.11
C LEU A 175 12.76 0.92 -3.59
N SER A 176 13.19 0.68 -4.81
CA SER A 176 14.29 1.41 -5.44
C SER A 176 13.74 2.67 -6.11
N PHE A 177 14.35 3.82 -5.83
CA PHE A 177 13.94 5.10 -6.41
C PHE A 177 15.04 5.68 -7.30
N GLU A 178 14.68 6.21 -8.46
CA GLU A 178 15.63 6.84 -9.40
C GLU A 178 16.38 8.01 -8.74
N GLU A 179 15.69 8.81 -7.92
CA GLU A 179 16.22 9.99 -7.27
C GLU A 179 17.22 9.69 -6.13
N LEU A 180 17.33 8.43 -5.72
CA LEU A 180 18.30 7.94 -4.76
C LEU A 180 19.41 7.11 -5.41
N TYR A 181 19.35 6.94 -6.73
CA TYR A 181 20.36 6.22 -7.46
C TYR A 181 21.59 7.10 -7.67
N GLU A 182 22.76 6.59 -7.28
CA GLU A 182 24.05 7.22 -7.56
C GLU A 182 24.74 6.42 -8.67
N PRO A 183 24.81 6.94 -9.91
CA PRO A 183 25.48 6.26 -11.00
C PRO A 183 26.96 6.05 -10.72
N TYR A 184 27.55 5.00 -11.30
CA TYR A 184 28.98 4.78 -11.17
C TYR A 184 29.76 5.86 -11.91
N ASP A 185 30.79 6.38 -11.24
CA ASP A 185 31.70 7.40 -11.76
C ASP A 185 33.01 6.75 -12.23
N PHE A 186 33.17 6.59 -13.54
CA PHE A 186 34.38 6.01 -14.10
C PHE A 186 35.43 7.09 -14.43
N TRP A 187 36.47 7.18 -13.61
CA TRP A 187 37.56 8.14 -13.78
C TRP A 187 38.80 7.49 -14.43
N LEU A 188 39.23 8.02 -15.57
CA LEU A 188 40.51 7.68 -16.19
C LEU A 188 41.57 8.74 -15.88
N ASN A 189 42.80 8.29 -15.63
CA ASN A 189 43.96 9.17 -15.59
C ASN A 189 44.77 8.99 -16.87
N ILE A 190 44.69 9.98 -17.77
CA ILE A 190 45.45 10.00 -19.02
C ILE A 190 46.46 11.15 -18.92
N ASN A 191 47.75 10.80 -18.92
CA ASN A 191 48.86 11.76 -18.85
C ASN A 191 48.76 12.75 -17.67
N GLY A 192 48.24 12.32 -16.52
CA GLY A 192 48.10 13.16 -15.32
C GLY A 192 46.79 13.96 -15.27
N LYS A 193 45.95 13.93 -16.31
CA LYS A 193 44.62 14.54 -16.31
C LYS A 193 43.57 13.49 -15.91
N LYS A 194 42.78 13.79 -14.88
CA LYS A 194 41.58 13.02 -14.52
C LYS A 194 40.44 13.39 -15.47
N ILE A 195 39.84 12.39 -16.08
CA ILE A 195 38.72 12.51 -17.02
C ILE A 195 37.61 11.61 -16.50
N ASN A 196 36.42 12.16 -16.29
CA ASN A 196 35.21 11.39 -16.02
C ASN A 196 34.61 10.97 -17.36
N LEU A 197 34.42 9.67 -17.56
CA LEU A 197 33.91 9.14 -18.83
C LEU A 197 32.45 9.54 -19.10
N ARG A 198 31.64 9.74 -18.06
CA ARG A 198 30.24 10.18 -18.18
C ARG A 198 30.16 11.61 -18.70
N ASP A 199 30.95 12.52 -18.14
CA ASP A 199 30.98 13.93 -18.54
C ASP A 199 31.40 14.10 -20.01
N GLU A 200 32.35 13.29 -20.47
CA GLU A 200 32.85 13.31 -21.84
C GLU A 200 32.00 12.47 -22.81
N HIS A 201 30.91 11.83 -22.33
CA HIS A 201 30.04 10.96 -23.13
C HIS A 201 30.83 9.83 -23.83
N ILE A 202 31.77 9.22 -23.10
CA ILE A 202 32.63 8.15 -23.60
C ILE A 202 32.14 6.81 -23.02
N GLU A 203 31.71 5.94 -23.92
CA GLU A 203 31.31 4.57 -23.60
C GLU A 203 32.53 3.63 -23.65
N VAL A 204 32.58 2.66 -22.73
CA VAL A 204 33.67 1.68 -22.67
C VAL A 204 33.12 0.28 -22.48
N GLY A 205 33.43 -0.59 -23.44
CA GLY A 205 33.19 -2.03 -23.33
C GLY A 205 34.49 -2.82 -23.50
N PHE A 206 34.74 -3.79 -22.63
CA PHE A 206 35.85 -4.73 -22.82
C PHE A 206 35.54 -6.11 -22.26
N LYS A 207 36.27 -7.11 -22.77
CA LYS A 207 36.13 -8.50 -22.36
C LYS A 207 37.43 -9.02 -21.77
N GLN A 208 37.33 -9.76 -20.68
CA GLN A 208 38.43 -10.47 -20.06
C GLN A 208 38.15 -11.97 -20.04
N LYS A 209 39.07 -12.77 -20.57
CA LYS A 209 38.97 -14.23 -20.51
C LYS A 209 39.29 -14.75 -19.10
N ILE A 210 38.56 -15.76 -18.68
CA ILE A 210 38.77 -16.50 -17.44
C ILE A 210 39.48 -17.81 -17.81
N TYR A 211 40.58 -18.10 -17.15
CA TYR A 211 41.35 -19.33 -17.38
C TYR A 211 41.36 -20.21 -16.14
N GLU A 212 41.56 -21.51 -16.34
CA GLU A 212 41.71 -22.46 -15.24
C GLU A 212 42.95 -22.12 -14.41
N LYS A 213 42.80 -22.14 -13.08
CA LYS A 213 43.86 -21.72 -12.14
C LYS A 213 45.15 -22.51 -12.30
N ASP A 214 45.02 -23.82 -12.53
CA ASP A 214 46.13 -24.75 -12.62
C ASP A 214 46.59 -24.98 -14.07
N ASN A 215 45.87 -24.43 -15.06
CA ASN A 215 46.23 -24.50 -16.47
C ASN A 215 45.69 -23.30 -17.27
N THR A 216 46.54 -22.30 -17.51
CA THR A 216 46.15 -21.07 -18.22
C THR A 216 45.86 -21.27 -19.71
N ASP A 217 46.13 -22.45 -20.28
CA ASP A 217 45.76 -22.76 -21.68
C ASP A 217 44.27 -23.12 -21.83
N ILE A 218 43.57 -23.35 -20.72
CA ILE A 218 42.16 -23.73 -20.70
C ILE A 218 41.33 -22.50 -20.33
N GLU A 219 40.63 -21.95 -21.32
CA GLU A 219 39.62 -20.91 -21.13
C GLU A 219 38.34 -21.54 -20.56
N VAL A 220 37.87 -21.02 -19.43
CA VAL A 220 36.69 -21.53 -18.70
C VAL A 220 35.52 -20.54 -18.72
N GLY A 221 35.70 -19.34 -19.25
CA GLY A 221 34.64 -18.35 -19.42
C GLY A 221 35.16 -16.97 -19.80
N GLU A 222 34.26 -15.98 -19.80
CA GLU A 222 34.58 -14.57 -20.02
C GLU A 222 33.84 -13.66 -19.04
N ILE A 223 34.49 -12.55 -18.69
CA ILE A 223 33.91 -11.41 -17.98
C ILE A 223 33.70 -10.29 -19.00
N LYS A 224 32.48 -9.76 -19.04
CA LYS A 224 32.12 -8.62 -19.90
C LYS A 224 31.93 -7.40 -19.01
N TYR A 225 32.69 -6.35 -19.30
CA TYR A 225 32.57 -5.06 -18.66
C TYR A 225 31.92 -4.11 -19.65
N ASP A 226 30.86 -3.44 -19.23
CA ASP A 226 30.15 -2.47 -20.06
C ASP A 226 29.88 -1.19 -19.25
N TYR A 227 30.12 -0.05 -19.89
CA TYR A 227 29.91 1.30 -19.39
C TYR A 227 29.29 2.15 -20.51
N THR A 228 28.28 1.63 -21.19
CA THR A 228 27.46 2.40 -22.13
C THR A 228 26.43 3.28 -21.39
N ASP A 229 25.70 2.72 -20.42
CA ASP A 229 24.72 3.48 -19.61
C ASP A 229 25.23 3.70 -18.17
N ASP A 230 25.52 2.59 -17.49
CA ASP A 230 26.21 2.57 -16.21
C ASP A 230 27.11 1.33 -16.12
N PHE A 231 27.99 1.29 -15.11
CA PHE A 231 28.98 0.23 -15.00
C PHE A 231 28.32 -1.10 -14.66
N SER A 232 28.41 -2.05 -15.60
CA SER A 232 27.89 -3.40 -15.47
C SER A 232 28.98 -4.44 -15.70
N ILE A 233 28.86 -5.57 -15.01
CA ILE A 233 29.80 -6.70 -15.10
C ILE A 233 29.00 -8.00 -15.22
N ASP A 234 29.09 -8.64 -16.37
CA ASP A 234 28.50 -9.95 -16.62
C ASP A 234 29.57 -11.04 -16.64
N TYR A 235 29.17 -12.27 -16.34
CA TYR A 235 30.02 -13.46 -16.48
C TYR A 235 29.31 -14.49 -17.36
N GLU A 236 30.06 -15.08 -18.30
CA GLU A 236 29.62 -16.21 -19.10
C GLU A 236 30.64 -17.35 -18.97
N TYR A 237 30.23 -18.45 -18.35
CA TYR A 237 31.06 -19.64 -18.18
C TYR A 237 30.86 -20.61 -19.35
N ALA A 238 31.94 -21.27 -19.77
CA ALA A 238 31.91 -22.23 -20.88
C ALA A 238 30.96 -23.42 -20.64
N GLN A 239 30.67 -23.73 -19.37
CA GLN A 239 29.70 -24.76 -18.96
C GLN A 239 28.23 -24.33 -19.06
N GLY A 240 27.96 -23.09 -19.49
CA GLY A 240 26.62 -22.55 -19.74
C GLY A 240 26.01 -21.74 -18.59
N GLU A 241 26.72 -21.59 -17.46
CA GLU A 241 26.28 -20.67 -16.40
C GLU A 241 26.50 -19.21 -16.81
N ILE A 242 25.50 -18.38 -16.58
CA ILE A 242 25.54 -16.95 -16.90
C ILE A 242 25.16 -16.18 -15.64
N PHE A 243 26.00 -15.24 -15.24
CA PHE A 243 25.64 -14.18 -14.31
C PHE A 243 25.38 -12.91 -15.11
N ARG A 244 24.18 -12.35 -14.97
CA ARG A 244 23.82 -11.08 -15.59
C ARG A 244 23.74 -10.01 -14.51
N TYR A 245 24.41 -8.89 -14.69
CA TYR A 245 24.35 -7.74 -13.81
C TYR A 245 22.92 -7.23 -13.62
N GLU A 246 22.09 -7.31 -14.67
CA GLU A 246 20.65 -7.00 -14.60
C GLU A 246 19.86 -7.90 -13.64
N ASP A 247 20.37 -9.08 -13.28
CA ASP A 247 19.71 -9.96 -12.30
C ASP A 247 19.95 -9.51 -10.85
N CYS A 248 20.97 -8.67 -10.61
CA CYS A 248 21.22 -8.04 -9.32
C CYS A 248 20.98 -6.53 -9.30
N THR A 249 20.63 -5.95 -10.43
CA THR A 249 20.32 -4.53 -10.55
C THR A 249 18.89 -4.34 -11.03
N ASP A 250 18.07 -3.80 -10.14
CA ASP A 250 16.65 -3.55 -10.36
C ASP A 250 16.41 -2.27 -11.17
N GLU A 251 17.22 -1.99 -12.20
CA GLU A 251 17.16 -0.73 -12.96
C GLU A 251 15.79 -0.52 -13.61
N LYS A 252 15.24 -1.56 -14.25
CA LYS A 252 13.87 -1.55 -14.81
C LYS A 252 12.76 -1.46 -13.78
N TYR A 253 13.09 -1.58 -12.49
CA TYR A 253 12.16 -1.50 -11.37
C TYR A 253 12.45 -0.30 -10.45
N ARG A 254 13.30 0.65 -10.88
CA ARG A 254 13.45 1.93 -10.20
C ARG A 254 12.20 2.76 -10.44
N PHE A 255 11.57 3.18 -9.37
CA PHE A 255 10.40 4.04 -9.42
C PHE A 255 10.82 5.50 -9.35
N LYS A 256 10.02 6.39 -9.93
CA LYS A 256 10.12 7.83 -9.67
C LYS A 256 9.30 8.18 -8.44
N ILE A 257 9.84 9.01 -7.56
CA ILE A 257 9.14 9.52 -6.37
C ILE A 257 7.81 10.17 -6.79
N HIS A 258 7.83 10.99 -7.85
CA HIS A 258 6.65 11.67 -8.38
C HIS A 258 5.55 10.69 -8.83
N ASP A 259 5.91 9.65 -9.60
CA ASP A 259 4.92 8.70 -10.13
C ASP A 259 4.26 7.89 -9.02
N VAL A 260 5.05 7.50 -8.01
CA VAL A 260 4.53 6.78 -6.83
C VAL A 260 3.65 7.67 -5.97
N TYR A 261 4.08 8.91 -5.73
CA TYR A 261 3.29 9.90 -4.99
C TYR A 261 1.94 10.16 -5.65
N LYS A 262 1.93 10.33 -6.98
CA LYS A 262 0.71 10.53 -7.77
C LYS A 262 -0.23 9.34 -7.67
N GLU A 263 0.26 8.10 -7.83
CA GLU A 263 -0.55 6.90 -7.66
C GLU A 263 -1.18 6.83 -6.25
N CYS A 264 -0.41 7.18 -5.21
CA CYS A 264 -0.92 7.21 -3.84
C CYS A 264 -2.02 8.26 -3.65
N CYS A 265 -1.86 9.46 -4.23
CA CYS A 265 -2.88 10.51 -4.16
C CYS A 265 -4.16 10.12 -4.92
N GLU A 266 -4.04 9.56 -6.11
CA GLU A 266 -5.20 9.08 -6.89
C GLU A 266 -5.94 7.94 -6.17
N TYR A 267 -5.19 7.02 -5.56
CA TYR A 267 -5.75 5.94 -4.76
C TYR A 267 -6.46 6.48 -3.50
N PHE A 268 -5.86 7.45 -2.81
CA PHE A 268 -6.44 8.10 -1.65
C PHE A 268 -7.75 8.81 -2.00
N ASP A 269 -7.78 9.61 -3.06
CA ASP A 269 -8.99 10.32 -3.50
C ASP A 269 -10.12 9.35 -3.85
N ALA A 270 -9.79 8.20 -4.46
CA ALA A 270 -10.74 7.15 -4.76
C ALA A 270 -11.22 6.39 -3.50
N LEU A 271 -10.35 6.21 -2.49
CA LEU A 271 -10.74 5.65 -1.20
C LEU A 271 -11.72 6.58 -0.48
N VAL A 272 -11.51 7.89 -0.52
CA VAL A 272 -12.44 8.88 0.06
C VAL A 272 -13.83 8.71 -0.57
N ASP A 273 -13.90 8.61 -1.90
CA ASP A 273 -15.18 8.39 -2.59
C ASP A 273 -15.84 7.06 -2.16
N LEU A 274 -15.06 5.98 -2.08
CA LEU A 274 -15.58 4.67 -1.66
C LEU A 274 -16.04 4.70 -0.19
N PHE A 275 -15.29 5.36 0.69
CA PHE A 275 -15.66 5.54 2.09
C PHE A 275 -17.01 6.25 2.21
N GLU A 276 -17.22 7.34 1.48
CA GLU A 276 -18.48 8.09 1.46
C GLU A 276 -19.65 7.23 0.95
N GLU A 277 -19.45 6.42 -0.10
CA GLU A 277 -20.48 5.51 -0.60
C GLU A 277 -20.87 4.46 0.45
N VAL A 278 -19.89 3.86 1.13
CA VAL A 278 -20.13 2.90 2.21
C VAL A 278 -20.81 3.59 3.41
N TYR A 279 -20.36 4.79 3.76
CA TYR A 279 -20.91 5.60 4.85
C TYR A 279 -22.38 5.93 4.58
N ASN A 280 -22.70 6.49 3.43
CA ASN A 280 -24.06 6.87 3.05
C ASN A 280 -25.02 5.67 3.00
N GLN A 281 -24.51 4.48 2.67
CA GLN A 281 -25.33 3.27 2.66
C GLN A 281 -25.58 2.72 4.07
N ILE A 282 -24.57 2.69 4.94
CA ILE A 282 -24.63 1.94 6.22
C ILE A 282 -24.88 2.85 7.42
N HIS A 283 -24.16 3.97 7.54
CA HIS A 283 -24.19 4.82 8.74
C HIS A 283 -25.60 5.32 9.10
N PRO A 284 -26.47 5.77 8.15
CA PRO A 284 -27.83 6.21 8.47
C PRO A 284 -28.73 5.14 9.13
N GLN A 285 -28.37 3.87 9.02
CA GLN A 285 -29.11 2.76 9.62
C GLN A 285 -28.70 2.48 11.07
N ILE A 286 -27.63 3.13 11.57
CA ILE A 286 -27.09 2.94 12.91
C ILE A 286 -27.41 4.18 13.74
N SER A 287 -28.41 4.08 14.60
CA SER A 287 -28.84 5.21 15.43
C SER A 287 -27.89 5.46 16.60
N LEU A 288 -27.72 6.74 16.95
CA LEU A 288 -27.06 7.13 18.20
C LEU A 288 -27.88 6.66 19.41
N LEU A 289 -27.18 6.38 20.51
CA LEU A 289 -27.78 6.00 21.78
C LEU A 289 -28.47 7.23 22.41
N PRO A 290 -29.81 7.23 22.57
CA PRO A 290 -30.54 8.44 22.98
C PRO A 290 -30.09 9.02 24.32
N THR A 291 -29.60 8.19 25.24
CA THR A 291 -29.12 8.62 26.56
C THR A 291 -27.81 9.40 26.53
N LEU A 292 -27.07 9.37 25.43
CA LEU A 292 -25.79 10.06 25.26
C LEU A 292 -25.87 11.25 24.29
N VAL A 293 -27.04 11.50 23.72
CA VAL A 293 -27.28 12.56 22.73
C VAL A 293 -27.85 13.79 23.43
N GLY A 294 -27.25 14.95 23.15
CA GLY A 294 -27.72 16.24 23.64
C GLY A 294 -28.90 16.78 22.82
N GLU A 295 -29.45 17.93 23.24
CA GLU A 295 -30.58 18.60 22.56
C GLU A 295 -30.26 18.99 21.10
N ASN A 296 -28.98 19.11 20.74
CA ASN A 296 -28.50 19.39 19.39
C ASN A 296 -28.45 18.16 18.47
N GLY A 297 -28.88 16.99 18.95
CA GLY A 297 -28.86 15.75 18.17
C GLY A 297 -27.47 15.11 18.01
N LYS A 298 -26.44 15.63 18.70
CA LYS A 298 -25.08 15.09 18.70
C LYS A 298 -24.72 14.53 20.07
N PRO A 299 -23.75 13.60 20.16
CA PRO A 299 -23.28 13.11 21.44
C PRO A 299 -22.70 14.22 22.32
N ASN A 300 -22.93 14.14 23.63
CA ASN A 300 -22.40 15.10 24.60
C ASN A 300 -20.93 14.77 24.92
N ILE A 301 -20.03 15.12 24.00
CA ILE A 301 -18.59 14.90 24.13
C ILE A 301 -17.99 16.09 24.87
N LYS A 302 -17.38 15.84 26.04
CA LYS A 302 -16.57 16.87 26.72
C LYS A 302 -15.35 17.17 25.88
N SER A 303 -15.10 18.44 25.60
CA SER A 303 -13.85 18.90 24.99
C SER A 303 -12.68 18.43 25.84
N SER A 304 -11.65 17.89 25.18
CA SER A 304 -10.34 17.74 25.82
C SER A 304 -9.80 19.12 26.18
N GLU A 305 -9.30 19.30 27.40
CA GLU A 305 -8.59 20.52 27.80
C GLU A 305 -7.20 20.59 27.13
N ASP A 306 -6.68 19.45 26.67
CA ASP A 306 -5.41 19.35 25.98
C ASP A 306 -5.58 19.60 24.47
N SER A 307 -4.95 20.66 23.96
CA SER A 307 -4.78 20.90 22.52
C SER A 307 -3.33 20.63 22.12
N ILE A 308 -3.13 19.75 21.14
CA ILE A 308 -1.82 19.52 20.52
C ILE A 308 -1.75 20.36 19.24
N SER A 309 -0.83 21.33 19.19
CA SER A 309 -0.52 22.08 17.97
C SER A 309 0.56 21.32 17.20
N MET A 310 0.23 20.85 15.99
CA MET A 310 1.19 20.14 15.13
C MET A 310 2.36 21.02 14.69
N ASN A 311 2.14 22.35 14.64
CA ASN A 311 3.18 23.33 14.35
C ASN A 311 4.28 23.38 15.44
N ASP A 312 3.98 22.87 16.63
CA ASP A 312 4.94 22.83 17.74
C ASP A 312 5.95 21.67 17.56
N TYR A 313 5.60 20.66 16.77
CA TYR A 313 6.39 19.43 16.58
C TYR A 313 6.93 19.26 15.16
N PHE A 314 6.30 19.91 14.17
CA PHE A 314 6.67 19.79 12.77
C PHE A 314 6.63 21.16 12.09
N THR A 315 7.77 21.62 11.59
CA THR A 315 7.80 22.68 10.58
C THR A 315 7.30 22.07 9.26
N VAL A 316 6.13 22.50 8.81
CA VAL A 316 5.68 22.31 7.42
C VAL A 316 6.76 22.93 6.54
N VAL A 317 7.41 22.12 5.71
CA VAL A 317 8.45 22.56 4.76
C VAL A 317 7.79 23.28 3.59
#